data_AF-A0A3M1P3J4-F1
#
_entry.id   AF-A0A3M1P3J4-F1
#
_cell.length_a   1.000
_cell.length_b   1.000
_cell.length_c   1.000
_cell.angle_alpha   90.00
_cell.angle_beta   90.00
_cell.angle_gamma   90.00
#
_symmetry.space_group_name_H-M   'P 1'
#
loop_
_entity.id
_entity.type
_entity.pdbx_description
1 polymer ?
#
loop_
_entity_poly.entity_id
_entity_poly.type
_entity_poly.pdbx_seq_one_letter_code
_entity_poly.pdbx_strand_id
1 'polypeptide(L)'
;RVGWDALGIMFLISGAFGLFKRSLVVEVGGLAADSLGEDFELTVRLHRHCRDHKIPYRIHFVPDPVAWTEAPDTLKVLGRQRDRWQRGLIDTMHRHIRMLFNPRYGRLGFVAYPYFFFLEMLGPIVEFIGYIVFTLIMVMGLGSLPFALLFLGIAILLGTVLSIASIGLEELSFRRYTRLRDLIHLFGLAFLENLGYRQVMTYYRLKGTISYFRGLEGWGDMERTGFKKG
;
A
#
# COMPACT_ATOMS: atom_id res chain seq x y z
N ARG A 1 -8.33 -0.45 6.39
CA ARG A 1 -8.44 -1.91 6.62
C ARG A 1 -9.86 -2.30 7.01
N VAL A 2 -10.44 -1.66 8.04
CA VAL A 2 -11.83 -1.87 8.49
C VAL A 2 -12.85 -1.84 7.34
N GLY A 3 -12.79 -0.85 6.44
CA GLY A 3 -13.71 -0.78 5.29
C GLY A 3 -13.60 -1.98 4.34
N TRP A 4 -12.38 -2.45 4.06
CA TRP A 4 -12.16 -3.63 3.20
C TRP A 4 -12.67 -4.91 3.87
N ASP A 5 -12.49 -5.06 5.18
CA ASP A 5 -13.01 -6.19 5.96
C ASP A 5 -14.55 -6.19 6.02
N ALA A 6 -15.16 -5.04 6.29
CA ALA A 6 -16.62 -4.88 6.29
C ALA A 6 -17.25 -5.26 4.94
N LEU A 7 -16.55 -5.01 3.84
CA LEU A 7 -16.97 -5.38 2.49
C LEU A 7 -16.61 -6.83 2.11
N GLY A 8 -15.85 -7.55 2.94
CA GLY A 8 -15.39 -8.93 2.70
C GLY A 8 -14.33 -9.04 1.60
N ILE A 9 -13.54 -7.99 1.40
CA ILE A 9 -12.61 -7.84 0.27
C ILE A 9 -11.19 -7.42 0.70
N MET A 10 -10.78 -7.84 1.89
CA MET A 10 -9.45 -7.53 2.42
C MET A 10 -8.34 -8.31 1.70
N PHE A 11 -7.68 -7.65 0.76
CA PHE A 11 -6.62 -8.21 -0.08
C PHE A 11 -5.25 -8.33 0.60
N LEU A 12 -4.99 -7.54 1.63
CA LEU A 12 -3.66 -7.41 2.22
C LEU A 12 -3.72 -7.64 3.73
N ILE A 13 -3.01 -8.67 4.17
CA ILE A 13 -2.68 -8.94 5.57
C ILE A 13 -1.20 -8.61 5.78
N SER A 14 -0.87 -8.09 6.96
CA SER A 14 0.53 -7.89 7.34
C SER A 14 1.19 -9.23 7.65
N GLY A 15 2.30 -9.56 7.00
CA GLY A 15 3.05 -10.79 7.24
C GLY A 15 3.59 -10.96 8.66
N ALA A 16 3.70 -9.88 9.44
CA ALA A 16 4.18 -9.96 10.82
C ALA A 16 3.15 -10.57 11.79
N PHE A 17 1.84 -10.49 11.51
CA PHE A 17 0.76 -10.87 12.45
C PHE A 17 -0.45 -11.52 11.75
N GLY A 18 -0.19 -12.32 10.71
CA GLY A 18 -1.23 -13.08 10.01
C GLY A 18 -1.47 -14.47 10.62
N LEU A 19 -2.74 -14.83 10.81
CA LEU A 19 -3.14 -16.19 11.20
C LEU A 19 -3.90 -16.85 10.04
N PHE A 20 -3.45 -18.04 9.65
CA PHE A 20 -4.02 -18.77 8.53
C PHE A 20 -4.38 -20.20 8.95
N LYS A 21 -5.47 -20.74 8.38
CA LYS A 21 -5.84 -22.14 8.59
C LYS A 21 -4.82 -23.04 7.90
N ARG A 22 -4.05 -23.80 8.69
CA ARG A 22 -2.98 -24.68 8.18
C ARG A 22 -3.42 -25.55 7.00
N SER A 23 -4.60 -26.16 7.07
CA SER A 23 -5.10 -27.02 6.00
C SER A 23 -5.18 -26.32 4.66
N LEU A 24 -5.69 -25.07 4.62
CA LEU A 24 -5.79 -24.28 3.40
C LEU A 24 -4.41 -23.82 2.91
N VAL A 25 -3.52 -23.42 3.81
CA VAL A 25 -2.15 -23.02 3.44
C VAL A 25 -1.39 -24.18 2.81
N VAL A 26 -1.48 -25.37 3.39
CA VAL A 26 -0.86 -26.59 2.84
C VAL A 26 -1.47 -26.94 1.49
N GLU A 27 -2.80 -26.84 1.35
CA GLU A 27 -3.53 -27.13 0.10
C GLU A 27 -3.12 -26.20 -1.05
N VAL A 28 -2.87 -24.91 -0.78
CA VAL A 28 -2.39 -23.98 -1.81
C VAL A 28 -0.88 -24.02 -2.03
N GLY A 29 -0.14 -24.89 -1.32
CA GLY A 29 1.30 -25.10 -1.50
C GLY A 29 2.22 -24.22 -0.65
N GLY A 30 1.72 -23.62 0.44
CA GLY A 30 2.51 -22.79 1.34
C GLY A 30 2.88 -21.41 0.78
N LEU A 31 3.87 -20.76 1.39
CA LEU A 31 4.39 -19.47 0.92
C LEU A 31 5.15 -19.65 -0.41
N ALA A 32 4.93 -18.74 -1.35
CA ALA A 32 5.61 -18.76 -2.65
C ALA A 32 7.07 -18.34 -2.48
N ALA A 33 8.01 -19.28 -2.61
CA ALA A 33 9.44 -19.03 -2.42
C ALA A 33 10.05 -18.07 -3.46
N ASP A 34 9.37 -17.88 -4.58
CA ASP A 34 9.74 -17.01 -5.69
C ASP A 34 9.04 -15.64 -5.65
N SER A 35 8.24 -15.37 -4.60
CA SER A 35 7.58 -14.07 -4.42
C SER A 35 8.24 -13.24 -3.33
N LEU A 36 8.55 -11.97 -3.62
CA LEU A 36 9.07 -11.03 -2.62
C LEU A 36 8.00 -10.49 -1.66
N GLY A 37 6.72 -10.73 -1.98
CA GLY A 37 5.53 -10.33 -1.22
C GLY A 37 4.74 -11.53 -0.76
N GLU A 38 5.41 -12.52 -0.15
CA GLU A 38 4.89 -13.85 0.19
C GLU A 38 3.55 -13.81 0.94
N ASP A 39 3.39 -12.87 1.87
CA ASP A 39 2.19 -12.67 2.69
C ASP A 39 1.00 -12.15 1.87
N PHE A 40 1.26 -11.15 1.02
CA PHE A 40 0.27 -10.57 0.13
C PHE A 40 -0.14 -11.56 -0.96
N GLU A 41 0.83 -12.24 -1.58
CA GLU A 41 0.60 -13.26 -2.60
C GLU A 41 -0.25 -14.40 -2.04
N LEU A 42 0.09 -14.93 -0.86
CA LEU A 42 -0.66 -15.99 -0.20
C LEU A 42 -2.11 -15.57 0.07
N THR A 43 -2.33 -14.33 0.51
CA THR A 43 -3.67 -13.81 0.79
C THR A 43 -4.53 -13.79 -0.48
N VAL A 44 -4.00 -13.30 -1.60
CA VAL A 44 -4.71 -13.26 -2.89
C VAL A 44 -4.94 -14.68 -3.44
N ARG A 45 -3.95 -15.56 -3.31
CA ARG A 45 -4.05 -16.96 -3.73
C ARG A 45 -5.09 -17.73 -2.92
N LEU A 46 -5.19 -17.52 -1.61
CA LEU A 46 -6.26 -18.08 -0.78
C LEU A 46 -7.64 -17.58 -1.19
N HIS A 47 -7.79 -16.27 -1.44
CA HIS A 47 -9.03 -15.70 -1.96
C HIS A 47 -9.46 -16.38 -3.26
N ARG A 48 -8.52 -16.52 -4.20
CA ARG A 48 -8.74 -17.17 -5.49
C ARG A 48 -9.10 -18.65 -5.33
N HIS A 49 -8.30 -19.41 -4.58
CA HIS A 49 -8.50 -20.85 -4.36
C HIS A 49 -9.88 -21.14 -3.77
N CYS A 50 -10.26 -20.43 -2.71
CA CYS A 50 -11.54 -20.64 -2.06
C CYS A 50 -12.72 -20.24 -2.96
N ARG A 51 -12.59 -19.18 -3.77
CA ARG A 51 -13.62 -18.79 -4.75
C ARG A 51 -13.69 -19.79 -5.91
N ASP A 52 -12.57 -20.30 -6.36
CA ASP A 52 -12.51 -21.25 -7.46
C ASP A 52 -13.16 -22.58 -7.06
N HIS A 53 -12.92 -23.05 -5.83
CA HIS A 53 -13.47 -24.31 -5.29
C HIS A 53 -14.78 -24.15 -4.51
N LYS A 54 -15.35 -22.94 -4.47
CA LYS A 54 -16.58 -22.61 -3.70
C LYS A 54 -16.49 -22.98 -2.20
N ILE A 55 -15.29 -22.91 -1.64
CA ILE A 55 -15.04 -23.14 -0.21
C ILE A 55 -15.48 -21.88 0.55
N PRO A 56 -16.39 -21.97 1.54
CA PRO A 56 -16.74 -20.83 2.38
C PRO A 56 -15.54 -20.38 3.21
N TYR A 57 -15.25 -19.08 3.21
CA TYR A 57 -14.11 -18.52 3.94
C TYR A 57 -14.37 -17.05 4.28
N ARG A 58 -13.55 -16.53 5.19
CA ARG A 58 -13.51 -15.10 5.50
C ARG A 58 -12.11 -14.72 5.96
N ILE A 59 -11.64 -13.57 5.50
CA ILE A 59 -10.36 -12.99 5.92
C ILE A 59 -10.69 -11.71 6.67
N HIS A 60 -10.25 -11.63 7.93
CA HIS A 60 -10.67 -10.61 8.87
C HIS A 60 -9.52 -9.79 9.43
N PHE A 61 -9.77 -8.50 9.65
CA PHE A 61 -8.86 -7.63 10.38
C PHE A 61 -9.28 -7.58 11.86
N VAL A 62 -8.41 -8.05 12.75
CA VAL A 62 -8.63 -7.96 14.20
C VAL A 62 -7.78 -6.82 14.75
N PRO A 63 -8.37 -5.75 15.32
CA PRO A 63 -7.65 -4.55 15.73
C PRO A 63 -7.00 -4.64 17.12
N ASP A 64 -7.44 -5.58 17.97
CA ASP A 64 -7.05 -5.67 19.39
C ASP A 64 -5.60 -6.14 19.63
N PRO A 65 -5.08 -7.17 18.92
CA PRO A 65 -3.70 -7.60 19.12
C PRO A 65 -2.73 -6.57 18.53
N VAL A 66 -1.95 -5.93 19.40
CA VAL A 66 -0.91 -4.98 19.01
C VAL A 66 0.45 -5.63 19.13
N ALA A 67 1.27 -5.42 18.12
CA ALA A 67 2.65 -5.82 18.17
C ALA A 67 3.57 -4.73 17.63
N TRP A 68 4.67 -4.55 18.35
CA TRP A 68 5.66 -3.53 18.07
C TRP A 68 6.64 -4.07 17.04
N THR A 69 6.82 -3.31 15.96
CA THR A 69 7.80 -3.60 14.91
C THR A 69 8.74 -2.42 14.77
N GLU A 70 9.98 -2.69 14.43
CA GLU A 70 10.96 -1.64 14.15
C GLU A 70 10.62 -0.95 12.84
N ALA A 71 10.51 0.38 12.88
CA ALA A 71 10.36 1.20 11.68
C ALA A 71 11.74 1.47 11.04
N PRO A 72 11.81 1.70 9.72
CA PRO A 72 13.07 2.09 9.09
C PRO A 72 13.63 3.40 9.64
N ASP A 73 14.85 3.37 10.19
CA ASP A 73 15.50 4.57 10.78
C ASP A 73 16.14 5.49 9.73
N THR A 74 16.35 5.01 8.50
CA THR A 74 17.00 5.78 7.44
C THR A 74 16.21 5.74 6.13
N LEU A 75 16.30 6.82 5.35
CA LEU A 75 15.70 6.89 4.02
C LEU A 75 16.18 5.78 3.08
N LYS A 76 17.44 5.33 3.23
CA LYS A 76 18.00 4.21 2.46
C LYS A 76 17.32 2.89 2.78
N VAL A 77 17.11 2.57 4.08
CA VAL A 77 16.39 1.36 4.50
C VAL A 77 14.92 1.44 4.08
N LEU A 78 14.29 2.61 4.24
CA LEU A 78 12.92 2.86 3.79
C LEU A 78 12.77 2.65 2.28
N GLY A 79 13.69 3.17 1.47
CA GLY A 79 13.69 2.98 0.03
C GLY A 79 13.81 1.52 -0.40
N ARG A 80 14.69 0.74 0.26
CA ARG A 80 14.80 -0.71 0.03
C ARG A 80 13.50 -1.45 0.38
N GLN A 81 12.87 -1.10 1.50
CA GLN A 81 11.60 -1.67 1.91
C GLN A 81 10.49 -1.39 0.87
N ARG A 82 10.37 -0.13 0.42
CA ARG A 82 9.32 0.29 -0.53
C ARG A 82 9.54 -0.30 -1.92
N ASP A 83 10.78 -0.42 -2.36
CA ASP A 83 11.16 -1.11 -3.58
C ASP A 83 10.72 -2.59 -3.54
N ARG A 84 10.99 -3.31 -2.42
CA ARG A 84 10.53 -4.70 -2.24
C ARG A 84 9.00 -4.81 -2.25
N TRP A 85 8.30 -3.92 -1.55
CA TRP A 85 6.83 -3.95 -1.50
C TRP A 85 6.19 -3.70 -2.86
N GLN A 86 6.73 -2.77 -3.64
CA GLN A 86 6.24 -2.53 -4.99
C GLN A 86 6.50 -3.75 -5.90
N ARG A 87 7.69 -4.37 -5.83
CA ARG A 87 7.99 -5.60 -6.58
C ARG A 87 7.00 -6.73 -6.22
N GLY A 88 6.76 -6.96 -4.93
CA GLY A 88 5.80 -7.97 -4.46
C GLY A 88 4.35 -7.67 -4.86
N LEU A 89 3.96 -6.39 -4.89
CA LEU A 89 2.67 -5.95 -5.40
C LEU A 89 2.51 -6.28 -6.89
N ILE A 90 3.47 -5.88 -7.73
CA ILE A 90 3.43 -6.13 -9.18
C ILE A 90 3.41 -7.65 -9.45
N ASP A 91 4.27 -8.41 -8.79
CA ASP A 91 4.33 -9.87 -8.89
C ASP A 91 2.97 -10.52 -8.60
N THR A 92 2.36 -10.17 -7.47
CA THR A 92 1.06 -10.70 -7.07
C THR A 92 -0.04 -10.32 -8.06
N MET A 93 -0.07 -9.06 -8.51
CA MET A 93 -1.03 -8.57 -9.49
C MET A 93 -0.81 -9.18 -10.89
N HIS A 94 0.39 -9.65 -11.20
CA HIS A 94 0.64 -10.36 -12.44
C HIS A 94 0.19 -11.83 -12.35
N ARG A 95 0.57 -12.54 -11.28
CA ARG A 95 0.21 -13.96 -11.03
C ARG A 95 -1.30 -14.20 -11.02
N HIS A 96 -2.06 -13.24 -10.50
CA HIS A 96 -3.51 -13.37 -10.31
C HIS A 96 -4.34 -12.51 -11.27
N ILE A 97 -3.76 -12.08 -12.40
CA ILE A 97 -4.40 -11.17 -13.38
C ILE A 97 -5.78 -11.63 -13.86
N ARG A 98 -6.02 -12.96 -13.86
CA ARG A 98 -7.32 -13.56 -14.21
C ARG A 98 -8.47 -13.16 -13.26
N MET A 99 -8.17 -12.57 -12.11
CA MET A 99 -9.17 -12.04 -11.18
C MET A 99 -9.67 -10.65 -11.58
N LEU A 100 -8.92 -9.91 -12.39
CA LEU A 100 -9.27 -8.55 -12.80
C LEU A 100 -10.60 -8.54 -13.58
N PHE A 101 -11.59 -7.81 -13.07
CA PHE A 101 -12.95 -7.69 -13.63
C PHE A 101 -13.65 -9.03 -13.87
N ASN A 102 -13.25 -10.08 -13.15
CA ASN A 102 -13.83 -11.40 -13.34
C ASN A 102 -14.99 -11.62 -12.34
N PRO A 103 -16.23 -11.84 -12.83
CA PRO A 103 -17.42 -12.00 -12.00
C PRO A 103 -17.39 -13.21 -11.07
N ARG A 104 -16.57 -14.22 -11.37
CA ARG A 104 -16.38 -15.38 -10.48
C ARG A 104 -15.90 -14.97 -9.09
N TYR A 105 -15.15 -13.87 -8.99
CA TYR A 105 -14.60 -13.38 -7.72
C TYR A 105 -15.47 -12.29 -7.08
N GLY A 106 -16.59 -11.90 -7.71
CA GLY A 106 -17.52 -10.88 -7.20
C GLY A 106 -16.83 -9.55 -6.88
N ARG A 107 -17.05 -9.02 -5.68
CA ARG A 107 -16.44 -7.74 -5.23
C ARG A 107 -14.91 -7.79 -5.20
N LEU A 108 -14.30 -8.95 -5.01
CA LEU A 108 -12.84 -9.09 -5.05
C LEU A 108 -12.31 -8.75 -6.45
N GLY A 109 -12.94 -9.28 -7.50
CA GLY A 109 -12.52 -9.05 -8.90
C GLY A 109 -12.93 -7.69 -9.46
N PHE A 110 -14.02 -7.09 -8.97
CA PHE A 110 -14.54 -5.82 -9.46
C PHE A 110 -14.18 -4.59 -8.63
N VAL A 111 -13.78 -4.75 -7.37
CA VAL A 111 -13.48 -3.62 -6.46
C VAL A 111 -12.06 -3.70 -5.95
N ALA A 112 -11.71 -4.76 -5.21
CA ALA A 112 -10.38 -4.86 -4.61
C ALA A 112 -9.28 -5.02 -5.65
N TYR A 113 -9.42 -5.95 -6.59
CA TYR A 113 -8.40 -6.19 -7.61
C TYR A 113 -8.14 -4.94 -8.47
N PRO A 114 -9.16 -4.28 -9.05
CA PRO A 114 -8.93 -3.07 -9.83
C PRO A 114 -8.34 -1.93 -9.00
N TYR A 115 -8.71 -1.81 -7.72
CA TYR A 115 -8.09 -0.83 -6.82
C TYR A 115 -6.58 -1.07 -6.68
N PHE A 116 -6.17 -2.30 -6.32
CA PHE A 116 -4.75 -2.63 -6.17
C PHE A 116 -3.99 -2.57 -7.51
N PHE A 117 -4.66 -2.90 -8.62
CA PHE A 117 -4.04 -2.85 -9.94
C PHE A 117 -3.87 -1.42 -10.46
N PHE A 118 -4.92 -0.61 -10.50
CA PHE A 118 -4.87 0.72 -11.11
C PHE A 118 -4.35 1.80 -10.16
N LEU A 119 -4.73 1.75 -8.89
CA LEU A 119 -4.36 2.81 -7.94
C LEU A 119 -3.06 2.49 -7.20
N GLU A 120 -2.87 1.26 -6.72
CA GLU A 120 -1.64 0.92 -6.00
C GLU A 120 -0.49 0.57 -6.96
N MET A 121 -0.70 -0.32 -7.91
CA MET A 121 0.39 -0.76 -8.78
C MET A 121 0.76 0.31 -9.81
N LEU A 122 -0.21 0.88 -10.53
CA LEU A 122 0.03 1.89 -11.56
C LEU A 122 0.08 3.34 -11.05
N GLY A 123 -0.46 3.61 -9.86
CA GLY A 123 -0.45 4.93 -9.23
C GLY A 123 0.88 5.69 -9.30
N PRO A 124 2.03 5.10 -8.89
CA PRO A 124 3.31 5.80 -8.96
C PRO A 124 3.74 6.16 -10.38
N ILE A 125 3.39 5.33 -11.38
CA ILE A 125 3.70 5.59 -12.79
C ILE A 125 2.86 6.78 -13.29
N VAL A 126 1.56 6.77 -12.99
CA VAL A 126 0.64 7.84 -13.36
C VAL A 126 1.05 9.16 -12.70
N GLU A 127 1.39 9.13 -11.41
CA GLU A 127 1.86 10.32 -10.68
C GLU A 127 3.14 10.88 -11.30
N PHE A 128 4.11 10.03 -11.64
CA PHE A 128 5.35 10.44 -12.28
C PHE A 128 5.15 11.07 -13.65
N ILE A 129 4.34 10.43 -14.50
CA ILE A 129 3.97 10.99 -15.81
C ILE A 129 3.27 12.33 -15.61
N GLY A 130 2.40 12.43 -14.61
CA GLY A 130 1.74 13.68 -14.23
C GLY A 130 2.72 14.80 -13.94
N TYR A 131 3.77 14.54 -13.15
CA TYR A 131 4.82 15.53 -12.89
C TYR A 131 5.57 15.94 -14.18
N ILE A 132 5.95 14.99 -15.03
CA ILE A 132 6.66 15.29 -16.29
C ILE A 132 5.78 16.16 -17.20
N VAL A 133 4.54 15.74 -17.46
CA VAL A 133 3.60 16.47 -18.31
C VAL A 133 3.35 17.87 -17.77
N PHE A 134 3.12 17.99 -16.45
CA PHE A 134 2.91 19.27 -15.81
C PHE A 134 4.12 20.20 -15.97
N THR A 135 5.34 19.71 -15.74
CA THR A 135 6.57 20.50 -15.93
C THR A 135 6.76 20.92 -17.38
N LEU A 136 6.51 20.03 -18.35
CA LEU A 136 6.63 20.36 -19.78
C LEU A 136 5.65 21.45 -20.20
N ILE A 137 4.38 21.38 -19.77
CA ILE A 137 3.37 22.41 -20.03
C ILE A 137 3.84 23.78 -19.52
N MET A 138 4.40 23.82 -18.31
CA MET A 138 4.89 25.06 -17.72
C MET A 138 6.11 25.63 -18.45
N VAL A 139 7.09 24.78 -18.81
CA VAL A 139 8.32 25.20 -19.51
C VAL A 139 8.02 25.66 -20.95
N MET A 140 7.07 25.02 -21.63
CA MET A 140 6.65 25.40 -22.98
C MET A 140 5.80 26.67 -23.02
N GLY A 141 5.50 27.28 -21.85
CA GLY A 141 4.64 28.47 -21.78
C GLY A 141 3.17 28.21 -22.11
N LEU A 142 2.77 26.93 -22.18
CA LEU A 142 1.38 26.52 -22.42
C LEU A 142 0.53 26.57 -21.14
N GLY A 143 1.18 26.64 -19.97
CA GLY A 143 0.55 26.68 -18.66
C GLY A 143 0.48 28.08 -18.05
N SER A 144 -0.59 28.34 -17.29
CA SER A 144 -0.74 29.53 -16.47
C SER A 144 -0.13 29.31 -15.09
N LEU A 145 0.82 30.15 -14.68
CA LEU A 145 1.45 30.06 -13.34
C LEU A 145 0.42 30.23 -12.20
N PRO A 146 -0.53 31.19 -12.24
CA PRO A 146 -1.62 31.24 -11.28
C PRO A 146 -2.43 29.94 -11.20
N PHE A 147 -2.73 29.32 -12.35
CA PHE A 147 -3.44 28.04 -12.37
C PHE A 147 -2.62 26.91 -11.74
N ALA A 148 -1.32 26.84 -12.04
CA ALA A 148 -0.41 25.85 -11.47
C ALA A 148 -0.34 25.95 -9.94
N LEU A 149 -0.24 27.16 -9.40
CA LEU A 149 -0.21 27.40 -7.95
C LEU A 149 -1.54 27.05 -7.28
N LEU A 150 -2.67 27.41 -7.90
CA LEU A 150 -4.00 27.04 -7.39
C LEU A 150 -4.21 25.52 -7.42
N PHE A 151 -3.84 24.86 -8.51
CA PHE A 151 -3.93 23.42 -8.65
C PHE A 151 -3.11 22.69 -7.56
N LEU A 152 -1.86 23.10 -7.36
CA LEU A 152 -1.01 22.54 -6.32
C LEU A 152 -1.58 22.80 -4.91
N GLY A 153 -2.08 24.01 -4.66
CA GLY A 153 -2.72 24.37 -3.40
C GLY A 153 -3.94 23.49 -3.09
N ILE A 154 -4.81 23.28 -4.08
CA ILE A 154 -5.98 22.40 -3.95
C ILE A 154 -5.56 20.94 -3.74
N ALA A 155 -4.54 20.46 -4.46
CA ALA A 155 -4.05 19.09 -4.32
C ALA A 155 -3.51 18.83 -2.89
N ILE A 156 -2.71 19.75 -2.36
CA ILE A 156 -2.19 19.69 -0.97
C ILE A 156 -3.33 19.74 0.03
N LEU A 157 -4.30 20.65 -0.16
CA LEU A 157 -5.46 20.78 0.72
C LEU A 157 -6.27 19.49 0.74
N LEU A 158 -6.60 18.93 -0.42
CA LEU A 158 -7.34 17.68 -0.54
C LEU A 158 -6.59 16.51 0.11
N GLY A 159 -5.29 16.39 -0.16
CA GLY A 159 -4.43 15.37 0.46
C GLY A 159 -4.44 15.48 1.99
N THR A 160 -4.29 16.70 2.50
CA THR A 160 -4.33 16.98 3.94
C THR A 160 -5.70 16.62 4.54
N VAL A 161 -6.80 17.01 3.90
CA VAL A 161 -8.17 16.68 4.35
C VAL A 161 -8.39 15.17 4.38
N LEU A 162 -7.94 14.43 3.37
CA LEU A 162 -8.07 12.97 3.33
C LEU A 162 -7.26 12.28 4.43
N SER A 163 -6.01 12.72 4.66
CA SER A 163 -5.18 12.18 5.75
C SER A 163 -5.80 12.46 7.13
N ILE A 164 -6.30 13.68 7.33
CA ILE A 164 -7.02 14.07 8.55
C ILE A 164 -8.27 13.23 8.77
N ALA A 165 -9.10 13.08 7.73
CA ALA A 165 -10.32 12.29 7.81
C ALA A 165 -10.01 10.82 8.15
N SER A 166 -8.92 10.28 7.59
CA SER A 166 -8.46 8.92 7.88
C SER A 166 -8.04 8.77 9.35
N ILE A 167 -7.26 9.71 9.89
CA ILE A 167 -6.87 9.73 11.30
C ILE A 167 -8.11 9.86 12.20
N GLY A 168 -9.04 10.76 11.86
CA GLY A 168 -10.28 10.96 12.60
C GLY A 168 -11.17 9.72 12.63
N LEU A 169 -11.31 9.02 11.51
CA LEU A 169 -12.05 7.76 11.44
C LEU A 169 -11.37 6.65 12.24
N GLU A 170 -10.04 6.57 12.24
CA GLU A 170 -9.30 5.62 13.05
C GLU A 170 -9.50 5.89 14.56
N GLU A 171 -9.44 7.15 14.96
CA GLU A 171 -9.64 7.55 16.36
C GLU A 171 -11.08 7.31 16.83
N LEU A 172 -12.07 7.62 16.01
CA LEU A 172 -13.47 7.31 16.31
C LEU A 172 -13.72 5.80 16.43
N SER A 173 -13.00 4.99 15.66
CA SER A 173 -13.17 3.52 15.64
C SER A 173 -12.45 2.82 16.78
N PHE A 174 -11.25 3.27 17.15
CA PHE A 174 -10.35 2.53 18.05
C PHE A 174 -9.89 3.29 19.29
N ARG A 175 -10.19 4.60 19.40
CA ARG A 175 -9.81 5.48 20.52
C ARG A 175 -8.35 5.31 20.95
N ARG A 176 -7.44 5.29 19.97
CA ARG A 176 -6.07 4.85 20.16
C ARG A 176 -5.18 5.99 20.68
N TYR A 177 -5.54 7.25 20.41
CA TYR A 177 -4.80 8.43 20.82
C TYR A 177 -5.48 9.14 21.99
N THR A 178 -4.84 9.08 23.16
CA THR A 178 -5.42 9.63 24.40
C THR A 178 -5.13 11.13 24.61
N ARG A 179 -4.24 11.74 23.82
CA ARG A 179 -3.77 13.13 24.03
C ARG A 179 -3.98 14.00 22.79
N LEU A 180 -4.58 15.17 22.99
CA LEU A 180 -4.77 16.20 21.95
C LEU A 180 -3.45 16.63 21.29
N ARG A 181 -2.35 16.62 22.06
CA ARG A 181 -1.01 16.91 21.54
C ARG A 181 -0.59 15.93 20.44
N ASP A 182 -0.89 14.65 20.60
CA ASP A 182 -0.49 13.62 19.63
C ASP A 182 -1.28 13.81 18.33
N LEU A 183 -2.58 14.14 18.46
CA LEU A 183 -3.40 14.51 17.32
C LEU A 183 -2.82 15.71 16.58
N ILE A 184 -2.49 16.82 17.26
CA ILE A 184 -1.91 18.02 16.63
C ILE A 184 -0.60 17.69 15.89
N HIS A 185 0.27 16.84 16.46
CA HIS A 185 1.47 16.40 15.76
C HIS A 185 1.15 15.58 14.50
N LEU A 186 0.18 14.66 14.57
CA LEU A 186 -0.28 13.90 13.40
C LEU A 186 -0.87 14.81 12.32
N PHE A 187 -1.61 15.85 12.69
CA PHE A 187 -2.09 16.88 11.77
C PHE A 187 -0.93 17.59 11.06
N GLY A 188 0.07 18.04 11.81
CA GLY A 188 1.27 18.68 11.25
C GLY A 188 2.02 17.74 10.29
N LEU A 189 2.17 16.47 10.66
CA LEU A 189 2.81 15.46 9.81
C LEU A 189 2.01 15.17 8.54
N ALA A 190 0.67 15.11 8.62
CA ALA A 190 -0.20 14.91 7.46
C ALA A 190 -0.07 16.05 6.43
N PHE A 191 0.14 17.29 6.88
CA PHE A 191 0.43 18.40 5.99
C PHE A 191 1.84 18.28 5.38
N LEU A 192 2.86 18.07 6.23
CA LEU A 192 4.26 17.97 5.81
C LEU A 192 4.52 16.78 4.86
N GLU A 193 3.74 15.71 4.95
CA GLU A 193 3.80 14.57 4.02
C GLU A 193 3.67 15.01 2.55
N ASN A 194 2.84 16.02 2.28
CA ASN A 194 2.62 16.53 0.92
C ASN A 194 3.84 17.29 0.37
N LEU A 195 4.76 17.68 1.26
CA LEU A 195 5.96 18.46 0.94
C LEU A 195 7.20 17.55 0.93
N GLY A 196 7.44 16.89 -0.19
CA GLY A 196 8.66 16.12 -0.45
C GLY A 196 8.53 14.64 -0.09
N TYR A 197 7.93 14.28 1.06
CA TYR A 197 7.87 12.88 1.49
C TYR A 197 7.07 12.01 0.49
N ARG A 198 5.91 12.48 0.02
CA ARG A 198 5.14 11.79 -1.02
C ARG A 198 5.94 11.61 -2.30
N GLN A 199 6.67 12.64 -2.75
CA GLN A 199 7.50 12.55 -3.96
C GLN A 199 8.64 11.52 -3.79
N VAL A 200 9.24 11.45 -2.60
CA VAL A 200 10.24 10.41 -2.27
C VAL A 200 9.62 9.02 -2.29
N MET A 201 8.40 8.84 -1.77
CA MET A 201 7.67 7.56 -1.85
C MET A 201 7.37 7.16 -3.29
N THR A 202 6.90 8.10 -4.11
CA THR A 202 6.64 7.89 -5.53
C THR A 202 7.92 7.49 -6.26
N TYR A 203 9.04 8.16 -5.99
CA TYR A 203 10.35 7.78 -6.52
C TYR A 203 10.75 6.34 -6.14
N TYR A 204 10.61 5.94 -4.87
CA TYR A 204 10.94 4.58 -4.46
C TYR A 204 10.04 3.52 -5.09
N ARG A 205 8.75 3.79 -5.25
CA ARG A 205 7.82 2.88 -5.95
C ARG A 205 8.12 2.79 -7.45
N LEU A 206 8.47 3.90 -8.11
CA LEU A 206 8.95 3.86 -9.49
C LEU A 206 10.21 3.02 -9.64
N LYS A 207 11.18 3.24 -8.74
CA LYS A 207 12.39 2.44 -8.69
C LYS A 207 12.05 0.95 -8.53
N GLY A 208 11.17 0.59 -7.59
CA GLY A 208 10.68 -0.78 -7.41
C GLY A 208 10.03 -1.37 -8.65
N THR A 209 9.27 -0.55 -9.39
CA THR A 209 8.66 -0.96 -10.66
C THR A 209 9.72 -1.27 -11.71
N ILE A 210 10.73 -0.40 -11.85
CA ILE A 210 11.87 -0.63 -12.76
C ILE A 210 12.68 -1.85 -12.32
N SER A 211 12.93 -2.01 -11.01
CA SER A 211 13.64 -3.15 -10.43
C SER A 211 12.93 -4.48 -10.74
N TYR A 212 11.60 -4.51 -10.70
CA TYR A 212 10.81 -5.69 -11.07
C TYR A 212 11.07 -6.10 -12.52
N PHE A 213 10.92 -5.16 -13.46
CA PHE A 213 11.11 -5.44 -14.90
C PHE A 213 12.57 -5.74 -15.27
N ARG A 214 13.53 -5.33 -14.44
CA ARG A 214 14.95 -5.70 -14.57
C ARG A 214 15.28 -7.09 -13.99
N GLY A 215 14.32 -7.77 -13.36
CA GLY A 215 14.54 -9.08 -12.75
C GLY A 215 15.46 -9.03 -11.52
N LEU A 216 15.49 -7.91 -10.78
CA LEU A 216 16.30 -7.83 -9.57
C LEU A 216 15.69 -8.68 -8.45
N GLU A 217 16.43 -9.70 -8.02
CA GLU A 217 16.06 -10.60 -6.94
C GLU A 217 16.64 -10.14 -5.59
N GLY A 218 16.06 -10.63 -4.49
CA GLY A 218 16.57 -10.43 -3.13
C GLY A 218 15.96 -9.24 -2.35
N TRP A 219 16.03 -9.38 -1.02
CA TRP A 219 15.46 -8.45 -0.04
C TRP A 219 16.34 -7.21 0.20
N GLY A 220 17.64 -7.30 -0.10
CA GLY A 220 18.66 -6.34 0.31
C GLY A 220 18.87 -6.32 1.83
N ASP A 221 19.96 -5.73 2.30
CA ASP A 221 20.25 -5.73 3.75
C ASP A 221 19.24 -4.85 4.52
N MET A 222 18.63 -5.41 5.56
CA MET A 222 17.83 -4.66 6.52
C MET A 222 18.63 -4.57 7.83
N GLU A 223 19.43 -3.51 7.97
CA GLU A 223 20.06 -3.20 9.25
C GLU A 223 18.98 -2.82 10.25
N ARG A 224 18.85 -3.62 11.30
CA ARG A 224 17.95 -3.42 12.43
C ARG A 224 18.75 -2.86 13.60
N THR A 225 18.30 -1.75 14.16
CA THR A 225 19.00 -1.04 15.23
C THR A 225 18.63 -1.57 16.62
N GLY A 226 17.55 -2.34 16.74
CA GLY A 226 17.05 -2.82 18.04
C GLY A 226 16.31 -1.74 18.83
N PHE A 227 15.45 -2.15 19.76
CA PHE A 227 14.84 -1.22 20.71
C PHE A 227 15.92 -0.72 21.69
N LYS A 228 16.24 0.57 21.66
CA LYS A 228 17.00 1.20 22.74
C LYS A 228 16.17 1.11 24.03
N LYS A 229 16.72 0.52 25.09
CA LYS A 229 16.12 0.59 26.44
C LYS A 229 16.06 2.06 26.84
N GLY A 230 14.86 2.63 26.87
CA GLY A 230 14.57 3.92 27.48
C GLY A 230 14.53 3.83 28.99
#